data_AF-A0A7S3YJ16-F1
#
_entry.id   AF-A0A7S3YJ16-F1
#
_cell.length_a   1.000
_cell.length_b   1.000
_cell.length_c   1.000
_cell.angle_alpha   90.00
_cell.angle_beta   90.00
_cell.angle_gamma   90.00
#
_symmetry.space_group_name_H-M   'P 1'
#
loop_
_entity.id
_entity.type
_entity.pdbx_description
1 polymer ?
#
loop_
_entity_poly.entity_id
_entity_poly.type
_entity_poly.pdbx_seq_one_letter_code
_entity_poly.pdbx_strand_id
1 'polypeptide(L)'
;GRPRDRRAVLRAVDRHLVAYARHKHASNVVERALSPGGGGTARERRALVERLLRARDGRHPALPTLVCDPYANYVVQKALDVADDDQRRAIAHELKAHAGSLKNYTFGKHILSRLEKAWSSTKKATS
;
A
#
# COMPACT_ATOMS: atom_id res chain seq x y z
N GLY A 1 19.03 -15.18 -1.55
CA GLY A 1 19.77 -13.93 -1.27
C GLY A 1 20.17 -13.87 0.19
N ARG A 2 21.40 -13.44 0.50
CA ARG A 2 21.93 -13.44 1.88
C ARG A 2 21.20 -12.39 2.74
N PRO A 3 21.15 -12.53 4.08
CA PRO A 3 20.44 -11.59 4.96
C PRO A 3 20.89 -10.11 4.83
N ARG A 4 22.18 -9.87 4.52
CA ARG A 4 22.73 -8.52 4.33
C ARG A 4 22.19 -7.85 3.06
N ASP A 5 22.05 -8.61 1.98
CA ASP A 5 21.49 -8.14 0.71
C ASP A 5 20.02 -7.73 0.89
N ARG A 6 19.27 -8.47 1.73
CA ARG A 6 17.86 -8.18 2.02
C ARG A 6 17.67 -6.84 2.73
N ARG A 7 18.51 -6.50 3.72
CA ARG A 7 18.46 -5.18 4.38
C ARG A 7 18.87 -4.04 3.44
N ALA A 8 19.82 -4.26 2.54
CA ALA A 8 20.19 -3.26 1.54
C ALA A 8 19.02 -2.97 0.57
N VAL A 9 18.32 -4.02 0.12
CA VAL A 9 17.11 -3.90 -0.70
C VAL A 9 16.00 -3.15 0.04
N LEU A 10 15.74 -3.49 1.31
CA LEU A 10 14.73 -2.78 2.11
C LEU A 10 15.04 -1.29 2.24
N ARG A 11 16.31 -0.91 2.46
CA ARG A 11 16.71 0.52 2.48
C ARG A 11 16.56 1.20 1.12
N ALA A 12 16.81 0.50 0.02
CA ALA A 12 16.63 1.06 -1.32
C ALA A 12 15.14 1.29 -1.61
N VAL A 13 14.29 0.30 -1.30
CA VAL A 13 12.82 0.41 -1.36
C VAL A 13 12.35 1.56 -0.46
N ASP A 14 12.86 1.66 0.76
CA ASP A 14 12.55 2.74 1.68
C ASP A 14 13.14 4.09 1.27
N ARG A 15 13.92 4.22 0.19
CA ARG A 15 14.26 5.54 -0.37
C ARG A 15 13.41 5.87 -1.59
N HIS A 16 13.18 4.89 -2.46
CA HIS A 16 12.52 5.11 -3.75
C HIS A 16 11.14 4.46 -3.87
N LEU A 17 10.45 4.27 -2.74
CA LEU A 17 9.21 3.50 -2.61
C LEU A 17 8.17 3.79 -3.69
N VAL A 18 7.80 5.06 -3.89
CA VAL A 18 6.79 5.48 -4.88
C VAL A 18 7.25 5.16 -6.29
N ALA A 19 8.50 5.50 -6.62
CA ALA A 19 9.08 5.25 -7.94
C ALA A 19 9.15 3.74 -8.25
N TYR A 20 9.54 2.92 -7.27
CA TYR A 20 9.59 1.48 -7.42
C TYR A 20 8.20 0.85 -7.48
N ALA A 21 7.23 1.37 -6.74
CA ALA A 21 5.87 0.87 -6.78
C ALA A 21 5.23 1.02 -8.18
N ARG A 22 5.57 2.09 -8.92
CA ARG A 22 5.13 2.33 -10.30
C ARG A 22 5.96 1.62 -11.37
N HIS A 23 7.01 0.90 -11.00
CA HIS A 23 7.91 0.28 -11.96
C HIS A 23 7.57 -1.19 -12.16
N LYS A 24 7.34 -1.61 -13.41
CA LYS A 24 6.92 -2.97 -13.83
C LYS A 24 7.63 -4.11 -13.10
N HIS A 25 8.93 -3.99 -12.86
CA HIS A 25 9.72 -5.04 -12.21
C HIS A 25 10.05 -4.74 -10.75
N ALA A 26 10.08 -3.47 -10.36
CA ALA A 26 10.48 -3.10 -8.99
C ALA A 26 9.27 -3.15 -8.04
N SER A 27 8.04 -3.03 -8.55
CA SER A 27 6.81 -3.20 -7.79
C SER A 27 6.79 -4.54 -7.07
N ASN A 28 7.20 -5.61 -7.76
CA ASN A 28 7.32 -6.96 -7.20
C ASN A 28 8.30 -7.02 -6.01
N VAL A 29 9.38 -6.24 -6.07
CA VAL A 29 10.36 -6.14 -4.97
C VAL A 29 9.75 -5.41 -3.78
N VAL A 30 8.95 -4.36 -4.02
CA VAL A 30 8.21 -3.65 -2.97
C VAL A 30 7.16 -4.55 -2.34
N GLU A 31 6.36 -5.28 -3.13
CA GLU A 31 5.39 -6.25 -2.62
C GLU A 31 6.06 -7.35 -1.79
N ARG A 32 7.22 -7.83 -2.24
CA ARG A 32 7.98 -8.82 -1.49
C ARG A 32 8.50 -8.22 -0.18
N ALA A 33 8.99 -6.99 -0.18
CA ALA A 33 9.42 -6.27 1.03
C ALA A 33 8.29 -6.05 2.04
N LEU A 34 7.07 -5.81 1.56
CA LEU A 34 5.86 -5.69 2.38
C LEU A 34 5.35 -7.05 2.90
N SER A 35 5.75 -8.15 2.28
CA SER A 35 5.28 -9.48 2.69
C SER A 35 6.00 -9.99 3.95
N PRO A 36 5.34 -10.76 4.84
CA PRO A 36 6.00 -11.36 6.01
C PRO A 36 7.21 -12.25 5.65
N GLY A 37 7.17 -12.92 4.49
CA GLY A 37 8.27 -13.70 3.93
C GLY A 37 9.34 -12.89 3.15
N GLY A 38 9.28 -11.57 3.19
CA GLY A 38 10.18 -10.64 2.49
C GLY A 38 11.55 -10.44 3.12
N GLY A 39 11.73 -10.93 4.35
CA GLY A 39 12.97 -10.79 5.12
C GLY A 39 13.10 -9.48 5.90
N GLY A 40 12.09 -8.60 5.87
CA GLY A 40 11.97 -7.46 6.77
C GLY A 40 11.21 -7.80 8.05
N THR A 41 11.50 -7.08 9.13
CA THR A 41 10.79 -7.16 10.42
C THR A 41 9.38 -6.58 10.33
N ALA A 42 8.50 -6.90 11.29
CA ALA A 42 7.18 -6.29 11.37
C ALA A 42 7.24 -4.76 11.45
N ARG A 43 8.22 -4.21 12.17
CA ARG A 43 8.46 -2.77 12.29
C ARG A 43 8.85 -2.13 10.95
N GLU A 44 9.73 -2.78 10.18
CA GLU A 44 10.13 -2.29 8.85
C GLU A 44 8.95 -2.31 7.87
N ARG A 45 8.11 -3.37 7.91
CA ARG A 45 6.90 -3.43 7.09
C ARG A 45 5.90 -2.33 7.46
N ARG A 46 5.66 -2.13 8.77
CA ARG A 46 4.80 -1.05 9.26
C ARG A 46 5.31 0.31 8.76
N ALA A 47 6.61 0.56 8.85
CA ALA A 47 7.23 1.81 8.39
C ALA A 47 7.03 2.02 6.87
N LEU A 48 7.15 0.98 6.04
CA LEU A 48 6.89 1.07 4.60
C LEU A 48 5.44 1.45 4.29
N VAL A 49 4.47 0.87 5.01
CA VAL A 49 3.04 1.22 4.86
C VAL A 49 2.78 2.67 5.28
N GLU A 50 3.36 3.11 6.40
CA GLU A 50 3.27 4.50 6.87
C GLU A 50 3.90 5.47 5.86
N ARG A 51 4.95 5.06 5.16
CA ARG A 51 5.60 5.86 4.13
C ARG A 51 4.78 5.94 2.84
N LEU A 52 4.06 4.88 2.46
CA LEU A 52 3.07 4.94 1.37
C LEU A 52 1.93 5.92 1.70
N LEU A 53 1.45 5.91 2.95
CA LEU A 53 0.43 6.85 3.42
C LEU A 53 0.90 8.31 3.39
N ARG A 54 2.16 8.56 3.76
CA ARG A 54 2.75 9.90 3.75
C ARG A 54 3.27 10.34 2.39
N ALA A 55 3.31 9.45 1.40
CA ALA A 55 3.83 9.76 0.09
C ALA A 55 3.01 10.86 -0.60
N ARG A 56 3.70 11.75 -1.32
CA ARG A 56 3.11 12.89 -2.04
C ARG A 56 3.47 12.82 -3.52
N ASP A 57 2.51 13.17 -4.38
CA ASP A 57 2.75 13.56 -5.76
C ASP A 57 2.50 15.07 -5.88
N GLY A 58 3.59 15.85 -5.85
CA GLY A 58 3.51 17.30 -5.75
C GLY A 58 2.80 17.72 -4.46
N ARG A 59 1.67 18.43 -4.59
CA ARG A 59 0.87 18.92 -3.44
C ARG A 59 -0.17 17.91 -2.94
N HIS A 60 -0.39 16.82 -3.67
CA HIS A 60 -1.44 15.87 -3.37
C HIS A 60 -0.88 14.58 -2.73
N PRO A 61 -1.67 13.88 -1.91
CA PRO A 61 -1.38 12.51 -1.50
C PRO A 61 -1.12 11.61 -2.73
N ALA A 62 -0.09 10.77 -2.68
CA ALA A 62 0.22 9.84 -3.77
C ALA A 62 -0.67 8.59 -3.75
N LEU A 63 -1.32 8.29 -2.62
CA LEU A 63 -2.07 7.04 -2.47
C LEU A 63 -3.20 6.86 -3.51
N PRO A 64 -4.03 7.88 -3.83
CA PRO A 64 -5.07 7.75 -4.86
C PRO A 64 -4.50 7.48 -6.26
N THR A 65 -3.38 8.11 -6.62
CA THR A 65 -2.76 7.91 -7.93
C THR A 65 -2.09 6.55 -8.04
N LEU A 66 -1.48 6.05 -6.95
CA LEU A 66 -0.90 4.70 -6.87
C LEU A 66 -1.97 3.60 -7.01
N VAL A 67 -3.18 3.82 -6.50
CA VAL A 67 -4.30 2.90 -6.67
C VAL A 67 -4.76 2.79 -8.12
N CYS A 68 -4.57 3.83 -8.93
CA CYS A 68 -4.92 3.83 -10.35
C CYS A 68 -3.77 3.36 -11.26
N ASP A 69 -2.57 3.18 -10.73
CA ASP A 69 -1.38 2.78 -11.50
C ASP A 69 -1.39 1.27 -11.82
N PRO A 70 -1.03 0.86 -13.05
CA PRO A 70 -1.06 -0.55 -13.47
C PRO A 70 -0.14 -1.49 -12.67
N TYR A 71 0.87 -0.96 -11.98
CA TYR A 71 1.80 -1.74 -11.15
C TYR A 71 1.64 -1.43 -9.67
N ALA A 72 1.48 -0.16 -9.31
CA ALA A 72 1.41 0.26 -7.92
C ALA A 72 0.11 -0.16 -7.21
N ASN A 73 -0.96 -0.47 -7.95
CA ASN A 73 -2.19 -1.00 -7.36
C ASN A 73 -1.95 -2.32 -6.61
N TYR A 74 -1.01 -3.16 -7.06
CA TYR A 74 -0.66 -4.40 -6.37
C TYR A 74 0.11 -4.13 -5.08
N VAL A 75 0.99 -3.12 -5.08
CA VAL A 75 1.70 -2.65 -3.87
C VAL A 75 0.72 -2.11 -2.84
N VAL A 76 -0.27 -1.31 -3.25
CA VAL A 76 -1.29 -0.78 -2.32
C VAL A 76 -2.17 -1.90 -1.75
N GLN A 77 -2.57 -2.87 -2.57
CA GLN A 77 -3.28 -4.06 -2.09
C GLN A 77 -2.45 -4.86 -1.09
N LYS A 78 -1.15 -5.06 -1.37
CA LYS A 78 -0.26 -5.76 -0.45
C LYS A 78 -0.06 -4.99 0.85
N ALA A 79 0.08 -3.67 0.79
CA ALA A 79 0.15 -2.80 1.95
C ALA A 79 -1.12 -2.93 2.81
N LEU A 80 -2.30 -2.93 2.18
CA LEU A 80 -3.57 -3.16 2.87
C LEU A 80 -3.66 -4.54 3.53
N ASP A 81 -3.13 -5.59 2.91
CA ASP A 81 -3.14 -6.94 3.48
C ASP A 81 -2.33 -7.04 4.77
N VAL A 82 -1.22 -6.29 4.88
CA VAL A 82 -0.27 -6.37 5.99
C VAL A 82 -0.37 -5.21 6.99
N ALA A 83 -1.15 -4.18 6.66
CA ALA A 83 -1.45 -3.05 7.52
C ALA A 83 -2.16 -3.50 8.80
N ASP A 84 -1.81 -2.88 9.92
CA ASP A 84 -2.61 -2.93 11.14
C ASP A 84 -3.87 -2.07 11.03
N ASP A 85 -4.73 -2.11 12.05
CA ASP A 85 -6.04 -1.48 12.01
C ASP A 85 -5.98 0.05 11.86
N ASP A 86 -5.00 0.71 12.48
CA ASP A 86 -4.81 2.16 12.34
C ASP A 86 -4.41 2.51 10.91
N GLN A 87 -3.46 1.77 10.35
CA GLN A 87 -3.02 1.95 8.98
C GLN A 87 -4.12 1.66 7.98
N ARG A 88 -4.93 0.61 8.18
CA ARG A 88 -6.09 0.30 7.34
C ARG A 88 -7.11 1.45 7.36
N ARG A 89 -7.42 1.97 8.54
CA ARG A 89 -8.32 3.14 8.69
C ARG A 89 -7.77 4.35 7.95
N ALA A 90 -6.48 4.65 8.08
CA ALA A 90 -5.83 5.77 7.41
C ALA A 90 -5.84 5.63 5.88
N ILE A 91 -5.48 4.45 5.35
CA ILE A 91 -5.49 4.19 3.89
C ILE A 91 -6.89 4.41 3.35
N ALA A 92 -7.87 3.89 4.05
CA ALA A 92 -9.22 3.87 3.55
C ALA A 92 -9.93 5.24 3.72
N HIS A 93 -9.59 6.02 4.76
CA HIS A 93 -9.97 7.43 4.87
C HIS A 93 -9.44 8.24 3.67
N GLU A 94 -8.14 8.08 3.36
CA GLU A 94 -7.48 8.78 2.26
C GLU A 94 -8.10 8.43 0.90
N LEU A 95 -8.37 7.14 0.65
CA LEU A 95 -9.02 6.70 -0.59
C LEU A 95 -10.49 7.13 -0.67
N LYS A 96 -11.22 7.17 0.45
CA LYS A 96 -12.61 7.66 0.50
C LYS A 96 -12.70 9.15 0.19
N ALA A 97 -11.78 9.96 0.70
CA ALA A 97 -11.70 11.39 0.37
C ALA A 97 -11.56 11.62 -1.15
N HIS A 98 -11.01 10.66 -1.88
CA HIS A 98 -10.82 10.70 -3.33
C HIS A 98 -11.76 9.75 -4.11
N ALA A 99 -12.79 9.20 -3.47
CA ALA A 99 -13.67 8.19 -4.08
C ALA A 99 -14.36 8.68 -5.36
N GLY A 100 -14.67 9.97 -5.43
CA GLY A 100 -15.28 10.61 -6.60
C GLY A 100 -14.42 10.50 -7.86
N SER A 101 -13.10 10.54 -7.73
CA SER A 101 -12.15 10.35 -8.83
C SER A 101 -11.87 8.87 -9.07
N LEU A 102 -11.69 8.09 -7.99
CA LEU A 102 -11.32 6.67 -8.07
C LEU A 102 -12.41 5.78 -8.69
N LYS A 103 -13.70 6.13 -8.54
CA LYS A 103 -14.82 5.36 -9.13
C LYS A 103 -14.79 5.30 -10.66
N ASN A 104 -14.10 6.24 -11.30
CA ASN A 104 -13.95 6.31 -12.75
C ASN A 104 -12.79 5.43 -13.27
N TYR A 105 -12.00 4.81 -12.37
CA TYR A 105 -10.89 3.94 -12.72
C TYR A 105 -11.18 2.49 -12.32
N THR A 106 -10.92 1.54 -13.23
CA THR A 106 -11.17 0.11 -13.01
C THR A 106 -10.51 -0.41 -11.73
N PHE A 107 -9.24 -0.08 -11.51
CA PHE A 107 -8.49 -0.49 -10.32
C PHE A 107 -8.97 0.22 -9.05
N GLY A 108 -9.28 1.51 -9.15
CA GLY A 108 -9.84 2.29 -8.04
C GLY A 108 -11.16 1.71 -7.52
N LYS A 109 -12.07 1.34 -8.43
CA LYS A 109 -13.34 0.69 -8.08
C LYS A 109 -13.15 -0.63 -7.33
N HIS A 110 -12.20 -1.47 -7.77
CA HIS A 110 -11.92 -2.75 -7.11
C HIS A 110 -11.40 -2.57 -5.68
N ILE A 111 -10.48 -1.63 -5.47
CA ILE A 111 -9.91 -1.36 -4.14
C ILE A 111 -10.98 -0.76 -3.22
N LEU A 112 -11.78 0.19 -3.68
CA LEU A 112 -12.90 0.73 -2.90
C LEU A 112 -13.90 -0.36 -2.50
N SER A 113 -14.26 -1.27 -3.42
CA SER A 113 -15.16 -2.38 -3.11
C SER A 113 -14.59 -3.33 -2.04
N ARG A 114 -13.27 -3.60 -2.09
CA ARG A 114 -12.59 -4.43 -1.09
C ARG A 114 -12.60 -3.78 0.29
N LEU A 115 -12.41 -2.46 0.35
CA LEU A 115 -12.44 -1.69 1.60
C LEU A 115 -13.85 -1.67 2.21
N GLU A 116 -14.89 -1.48 1.41
CA GLU A 116 -16.29 -1.52 1.86
C GLU A 116 -16.65 -2.89 2.45
N LYS A 117 -16.24 -3.99 1.79
CA LYS A 117 -16.48 -5.35 2.29
C LYS A 117 -15.75 -5.63 3.60
N ALA A 118 -14.46 -5.27 3.68
CA ALA A 118 -13.66 -5.47 4.88
C ALA A 118 -14.27 -4.77 6.10
N TRP A 119 -14.80 -3.56 5.92
CA TRP A 119 -15.44 -2.79 6.98
C TRP A 119 -16.85 -3.22 7.35
N SER A 120 -17.64 -3.68 6.38
CA SER A 120 -18.96 -4.27 6.67
C SER A 120 -18.83 -5.53 7.53
N SER A 121 -17.76 -6.30 7.33
CA SER A 121 -17.41 -7.43 8.21
C SER A 121 -16.91 -7.00 9.59
N THR A 122 -16.18 -5.88 9.71
CA THR A 122 -15.72 -5.38 11.03
C THR A 122 -16.87 -4.89 11.91
N LYS A 123 -17.92 -4.28 11.34
CA LYS A 123 -19.10 -3.82 12.11
C LYS A 123 -19.93 -4.97 12.70
N LYS A 124 -19.82 -6.18 12.17
CA LYS A 124 -20.53 -7.36 12.69
C LYS A 124 -19.82 -8.07 13.85
N ALA A 125 -18.56 -7.74 14.13
CA ALA A 125 -17.78 -8.39 15.18
C ALA A 125 -17.84 -7.67 16.54
N THR A 126 -18.53 -6.53 16.62
CA THR A 126 -18.67 -5.69 17.83
C THR A 126 -20.13 -5.37 18.16
N SER A 127 -21.07 -6.23 17.77
CA SER A 127 -22.48 -6.16 18.19
C SER A 127 -22.94 -7.50 18.71
#